data_AF-A0A9X6TRL9-F1
#
_entry.id   AF-A0A9X6TRL9-F1
#
_cell.length_a   1.000
_cell.length_b   1.000
_cell.length_c   1.000
_cell.angle_alpha   90.00
_cell.angle_beta   90.00
_cell.angle_gamma   90.00
#
_symmetry.space_group_name_H-M   'P 1'
#
loop_
_entity.id
_entity.type
_entity.pdbx_description
1 polymer ?
#
loop_
_entity_poly.entity_id
_entity_poly.type
_entity_poly.pdbx_seq_one_letter_code
_entity_poly.pdbx_strand_id
1 'polypeptide(L)' 'MKKLQIIYTLISPNGDRDTIGPILMYATTENIIKQRLDKELHRRMGDLYQWEIDVKQIENEQLVLL' A
#
# COMPACT_ATOMS: atom_id res chain seq x y z
N MET A 1 -13.63 8.39 -8.48
CA MET A 1 -12.38 7.92 -7.82
C MET A 1 -12.42 8.35 -6.37
N LYS A 2 -11.98 7.51 -5.45
CA LYS A 2 -11.96 7.80 -4.01
C LYS A 2 -10.55 8.20 -3.59
N LYS A 3 -10.44 9.08 -2.60
CA LYS A 3 -9.18 9.41 -1.93
C LYS A 3 -9.01 8.44 -0.76
N LEU A 4 -7.96 7.64 -0.80
CA LEU A 4 -7.73 6.57 0.17
C LEU A 4 -6.46 6.85 0.95
N GLN A 5 -6.54 6.80 2.29
CA GLN A 5 -5.38 6.72 3.17
C GLN A 5 -5.02 5.25 3.36
N ILE A 6 -3.73 4.92 3.17
CA ILE A 6 -3.26 3.55 3.19
C ILE A 6 -2.10 3.43 4.17
N ILE A 7 -2.17 2.40 5.00
CA ILE A 7 -1.08 1.93 5.85
C ILE A 7 -0.79 0.49 5.46
N TYR A 8 0.47 0.17 5.22
CA TYR A 8 0.91 -1.17 4.87
C TYR A 8 2.21 -1.53 5.58
N THR A 9 2.44 -2.82 5.78
CA THR A 9 3.72 -3.35 6.26
C THR A 9 4.52 -3.81 5.05
N LEU A 10 5.73 -3.29 4.92
CA LEU A 10 6.76 -3.82 4.04
C LEU A 10 7.52 -4.92 4.77
N ILE A 11 7.65 -6.09 4.16
CA ILE A 11 8.39 -7.22 4.71
C ILE A 11 9.60 -7.47 3.80
N SER A 12 10.78 -7.42 4.38
CA SER A 12 12.04 -7.68 3.67
C SER A 12 12.31 -9.19 3.55
N PRO A 13 13.22 -9.63 2.66
CA PRO A 13 13.54 -11.05 2.50
C PRO A 13 14.09 -11.73 3.75
N ASN A 14 14.73 -10.99 4.65
CA ASN A 14 15.20 -11.50 5.94
C ASN A 14 14.12 -11.48 7.03
N GLY A 15 12.90 -11.05 6.72
CA GLY A 15 11.74 -11.06 7.60
C GLY A 15 11.55 -9.81 8.44
N ASP A 16 12.41 -8.79 8.28
CA ASP A 16 12.22 -7.49 8.95
C ASP A 16 10.94 -6.82 8.43
N ARG A 17 10.28 -6.07 9.30
CA ARG A 17 8.95 -5.51 9.04
C ARG A 17 8.94 -4.02 9.34
N ASP A 18 8.63 -3.24 8.32
CA ASP A 18 8.50 -1.80 8.43
C ASP A 18 7.08 -1.37 8.10
N THR A 19 6.44 -0.65 9.02
CA THR A 19 5.13 -0.06 8.77
C THR A 19 5.29 1.26 8.03
N ILE A 20 4.67 1.37 6.86
CA ILE A 20 4.71 2.53 5.99
C ILE A 20 3.32 3.16 5.93
N GLY A 21 3.26 4.47 6.19
CA GLY A 21 2.04 5.27 6.05
C GLY A 21 1.81 6.23 7.20
N PRO A 22 0.70 6.99 7.16
CA PRO A 22 -0.32 6.95 6.11
C PRO A 22 0.18 7.57 4.79
N ILE A 23 -0.09 6.90 3.66
CA ILE A 23 0.10 7.46 2.32
C ILE A 23 -1.25 7.67 1.63
N LEU A 24 -1.32 8.66 0.75
CA LEU A 24 -2.51 9.00 0.00
C LEU A 24 -2.46 8.43 -1.41
N MET A 25 -3.49 7.68 -1.81
CA MET A 25 -3.66 7.21 -3.19
C MET A 25 -5.11 7.36 -3.66
N TYR A 26 -5.28 7.52 -4.97
CA TYR A 26 -6.59 7.61 -5.58
C TYR A 26 -6.91 6.37 -6.40
N ALA A 27 -7.99 5.68 -6.05
CA ALA A 27 -8.44 4.50 -6.78
C ALA A 27 -9.96 4.36 -6.72
N THR A 28 -10.51 3.51 -7.60
CA THR A 28 -11.93 3.13 -7.57
C THR A 28 -12.20 1.97 -6.62
N THR A 29 -11.21 1.11 -6.37
CA THR A 29 -11.29 -0.03 -5.45
C THR A 29 -9.99 -0.22 -4.68
N GLU A 30 -10.06 -0.91 -3.55
CA GLU A 30 -8.91 -1.32 -2.74
C GLU A 30 -7.97 -2.27 -3.50
N ASN A 31 -8.50 -3.14 -4.35
CA ASN A 31 -7.68 -4.08 -5.12
C ASN A 31 -6.72 -3.35 -6.08
N ILE A 32 -7.16 -2.22 -6.66
CA ILE A 32 -6.31 -1.38 -7.51
C ILE A 32 -5.16 -0.76 -6.68
N ILE A 33 -5.39 -0.44 -5.40
CA ILE A 33 -4.33 0.02 -4.51
C ILE A 33 -3.28 -1.07 -4.30
N LYS A 34 -3.72 -2.29 -3.93
CA LYS A 34 -2.81 -3.42 -3.71
C LYS A 34 -1.94 -3.69 -4.94
N GLN A 35 -2.55 -3.76 -6.12
CA GLN A 35 -1.81 -3.97 -7.38
C GLN A 35 -0.82 -2.84 -7.71
N ARG A 36 -1.16 -1.59 -7.40
CA ARG A 36 -0.25 -0.46 -7.64
C ARG A 36 0.92 -0.45 -6.67
N LEU A 37 0.67 -0.76 -5.40
CA LEU A 37 1.72 -0.88 -4.38
C LEU A 37 2.69 -1.98 -4.74
N ASP A 38 2.17 -3.16 -5.10
CA ASP A 38 2.97 -4.30 -5.53
C ASP A 38 3.85 -3.96 -6.74
N LYS A 39 3.28 -3.33 -7.78
CA LYS A 39 4.04 -2.87 -8.95
C LYS A 39 5.11 -1.83 -8.61
N GLU A 40 4.80 -0.87 -7.75
CA GLU A 40 5.75 0.17 -7.35
C GLU A 40 6.90 -0.40 -6.51
N LEU A 41 6.62 -1.40 -5.68
CA LEU A 41 7.63 -2.13 -4.92
C LEU A 41 8.57 -2.88 -5.86
N HIS A 42 8.02 -3.70 -6.77
CA HIS A 42 8.82 -4.40 -7.79
C HIS A 42 9.65 -3.43 -8.63
N ARG A 43 9.09 -2.27 -9.02
CA ARG A 43 9.80 -1.24 -9.77
C ARG A 43 11.00 -0.65 -9.02
N ARG A 44 10.89 -0.47 -7.70
CA ARG A 44 11.95 0.16 -6.87
C ARG A 44 13.01 -0.84 -6.43
N MET A 45 12.59 -2.03 -6.04
CA MET A 45 13.45 -3.02 -5.39
C MET A 45 13.98 -4.07 -6.37
N GLY A 46 13.36 -4.16 -7.55
CA GLY A 46 13.64 -5.20 -8.55
C GLY A 46 13.18 -6.58 -8.09
N ASP A 47 13.45 -7.57 -8.93
CA ASP A 47 13.00 -8.95 -8.72
C ASP A 47 13.99 -9.80 -7.90
N LEU A 48 15.17 -9.24 -7.56
CA LEU A 48 16.25 -10.00 -6.91
C LEU A 48 15.91 -10.39 -5.46
N TYR A 49 15.04 -9.61 -4.82
CA TYR A 49 14.66 -9.76 -3.43
C TYR A 49 13.13 -9.87 -3.35
N GLN A 50 12.63 -10.94 -2.74
CA GLN A 50 11.17 -11.15 -2.56
C GLN A 50 10.65 -10.25 -1.44
N TRP A 51 10.46 -8.97 -1.74
CA TRP A 51 9.79 -8.04 -0.84
C TRP A 51 8.28 -8.29 -0.88
N GLU A 52 7.63 -8.25 0.28
CA GLU A 52 6.19 -8.45 0.38
C GLU A 52 5.50 -7.22 0.99
N ILE A 53 4.25 -7.01 0.60
CA ILE A 53 3.39 -5.96 1.16
C ILE A 53 2.17 -6.59 1.80
N ASP A 54 1.95 -6.26 3.06
CA ASP A 54 0.71 -6.56 3.77
C ASP A 54 -0.06 -5.26 4.05
N VAL A 55 -1.14 -5.03 3.30
CA VAL A 55 -1.96 -3.83 3.47
C VAL A 55 -2.83 -3.96 4.71
N LYS A 56 -2.55 -3.12 5.70
CA LYS A 56 -3.22 -3.15 7.01
C LYS A 56 -4.54 -2.41 7.01
N GLN A 57 -4.58 -1.26 6.34
CA GLN A 57 -5.72 -0.36 6.43
C GLN A 57 -5.84 0.45 5.15
N ILE A 58 -7.07 0.55 4.64
CA ILE A 58 -7.43 1.45 3.55
C ILE A 58 -8.67 2.21 3.99
N GLU A 59 -8.50 3.48 4.33
CA GLU A 59 -9.61 4.35 4.74
C GLU A 59 -10.00 5.29 3.61
N ASN A 60 -11.30 5.40 3.36
CA ASN A 60 -11.82 6.39 2.45
C ASN A 60 -12.03 7.70 3.20
N GLU A 61 -11.25 8.74 2.87
CA GLU A 61 -11.42 10.07 3.48
C GLU A 61 -12.76 10.73 3.12
N GLN A 62 -13.54 10.20 2.16
CA GLN A 62 -14.76 10.84 1.67
C GLN A 62 -16.01 10.72 2.57
N LEU A 63 -15.92 10.32 3.84
CA LEU A 63 -17.09 10.33 4.72
C LEU A 63 -16.78 10.87 6.11
N VAL A 64 -16.68 12.20 6.21
CA VAL A 64 -17.43 12.99 7.20
C VAL A 64 -17.74 14.37 6.60
N LEU A 65 -18.86 14.49 5.89
CA LEU A 65 -19.61 15.75 5.88
C LEU A 65 -20.54 15.65 7.10
N LEU A 66 -20.09 16.21 8.23
CA LEU A 66 -20.97 16.55 9.35
C LEU A 66 -21.80 17.78 8.98
#